data_AF-A0A9J7M332-F1
#
_entry.id   AF-A0A9J7M332-F1
#
_cell.length_a   1.000
_cell.length_b   1.000
_cell.length_c   1.000
_cell.angle_alpha   90.00
_cell.angle_beta   90.00
_cell.angle_gamma   90.00
#
_symmetry.space_group_name_H-M   'P 1'
#
loop_
_entity.id
_entity.type
_entity.pdbx_description
1 polymer ?
#
loop_
_entity_poly.entity_id
_entity_poly.type
_entity_poly.pdbx_seq_one_letter_code
_entity_poly.pdbx_strand_id
1 'polypeptide(L)'
;MKWKTPAIFVFCVWVTTSLAVEYMTDHCGEVLPVAGGGVLVSQPEDQYSGGTDCQLTLSAHSGNYIHVTVHTMSINCNGDSLSIYRGRSVALFELLGSPICGTSQIAFTTEEGGYFSSTNKLTLHFVSDSSSSPKGSGFNITYAEYNTSPCSSAEFPCSNARCISADLTCDMHDHCGDGSDETGCTNGSNSHLSAGKIVGIIVGVIIVVIFFATALAYFTCFRRHDDSQSSKSPAVVYSTRQYRGQRV
;
A
#
# COMPACT_ATOMS: atom_id res chain seq x y z
N MET A 1 -5.58 20.19 40.02
CA MET A 1 -6.54 20.01 38.92
C MET A 1 -5.74 19.83 37.63
N LYS A 2 -5.57 18.58 37.20
CA LYS A 2 -4.81 18.21 36.00
C LYS A 2 -5.79 18.20 34.83
N TRP A 3 -5.68 19.18 33.93
CA TRP A 3 -6.36 19.11 32.65
C TRP A 3 -5.51 18.26 31.71
N LYS A 4 -5.99 17.04 31.42
CA LYS A 4 -5.50 16.25 30.29
C LYS A 4 -6.14 16.84 29.03
N THR A 5 -5.32 17.30 28.10
CA THR A 5 -5.74 17.55 26.71
C THR A 5 -6.24 16.23 26.10
N PRO A 6 -7.40 16.20 25.43
CA PRO A 6 -7.80 15.02 24.68
C PRO A 6 -6.94 14.93 23.43
N ALA A 7 -6.30 13.79 23.25
CA ALA A 7 -5.68 13.41 22.00
C ALA A 7 -6.75 13.45 20.92
N ILE A 8 -6.65 14.44 20.04
CA ILE A 8 -7.38 14.47 18.78
C ILE A 8 -6.87 13.25 18.02
N PHE A 9 -7.74 12.24 17.88
CA PHE A 9 -7.57 11.15 16.94
C PHE A 9 -7.44 11.77 15.55
N VAL A 10 -6.19 12.00 15.14
CA VAL A 10 -5.84 12.14 13.74
C VAL A 10 -6.07 10.75 13.16
N PHE A 11 -7.29 10.51 12.69
CA PHE A 11 -7.53 9.45 11.71
C PHE A 11 -6.61 9.78 10.54
N CYS A 12 -5.50 9.07 10.50
CA CYS A 12 -4.59 9.07 9.38
C CYS A 12 -5.35 8.42 8.23
N VAL A 13 -6.05 9.26 7.45
CA VAL A 13 -6.60 8.87 6.16
C VAL A 13 -5.40 8.71 5.24
N TRP A 14 -4.75 7.56 5.32
CA TRP A 14 -3.81 7.08 4.32
C TRP A 14 -4.62 6.76 3.07
N VAL A 15 -4.85 7.74 2.20
CA VAL A 15 -5.26 7.46 0.81
C VAL A 15 -3.99 7.43 -0.01
N THR A 16 -3.24 6.34 0.11
CA THR A 16 -2.19 5.96 -0.84
C THR A 16 -2.85 5.15 -1.93
N THR A 17 -3.39 5.79 -2.96
CA THR A 17 -3.85 5.07 -4.15
C THR A 17 -2.69 4.92 -5.12
N SER A 18 -1.75 4.05 -4.76
CA SER A 18 -1.07 3.19 -5.73
C SER A 18 -1.82 1.87 -5.81
N LEU A 19 -1.72 1.19 -6.95
CA LEU A 19 -2.00 -0.25 -6.97
C LEU A 19 -1.23 -0.86 -5.80
N ALA A 20 -1.96 -1.46 -4.86
CA ALA A 20 -1.33 -2.04 -3.69
C ALA A 20 -0.59 -3.30 -4.16
N VAL A 21 0.74 -3.21 -4.18
CA VAL A 21 1.56 -4.42 -4.25
C VAL A 21 1.46 -5.05 -2.87
N GLU A 22 0.77 -6.18 -2.81
CA GLU A 22 0.63 -6.98 -1.60
C GLU A 22 1.68 -8.08 -1.61
N TYR A 23 2.18 -8.46 -0.44
CA TYR A 23 3.11 -9.57 -0.30
C TYR A 23 2.40 -10.77 0.35
N MET A 24 2.52 -11.94 -0.27
CA MET A 24 1.87 -13.15 0.24
C MET A 24 2.40 -13.54 1.64
N THR A 25 3.69 -13.31 1.90
CA THR A 25 4.30 -13.52 3.22
C THR A 25 3.66 -12.68 4.33
N ASP A 26 3.17 -11.49 4.01
CA ASP A 26 2.57 -10.57 5.00
C ASP A 26 1.14 -10.98 5.36
N HIS A 27 0.46 -11.71 4.48
CA HIS A 27 -0.92 -12.17 4.63
C HIS A 27 -1.03 -13.68 4.82
N CYS A 28 0.00 -14.29 5.39
CA CYS A 28 0.08 -15.73 5.52
C CYS A 28 -0.97 -16.28 6.50
N GLY A 29 -1.84 -17.16 6.01
CA GLY A 29 -2.97 -17.74 6.75
C GLY A 29 -4.20 -16.84 6.79
N GLU A 30 -4.19 -15.70 6.09
CA GLU A 30 -5.26 -14.71 6.12
C GLU A 30 -6.25 -14.83 4.96
N VAL A 31 -7.37 -14.11 5.10
CA VAL A 31 -8.33 -13.87 4.02
C VAL A 31 -8.24 -12.39 3.64
N LEU A 32 -7.67 -12.10 2.47
CA LEU A 32 -7.52 -10.76 1.94
C LEU A 32 -8.78 -10.36 1.15
N PRO A 33 -9.56 -9.37 1.61
CA PRO A 33 -10.66 -8.83 0.82
C PRO A 33 -10.12 -8.09 -0.40
N VAL A 34 -10.59 -8.46 -1.59
CA VAL A 34 -10.21 -7.81 -2.85
C VAL A 34 -10.99 -6.51 -2.98
N ALA A 35 -10.29 -5.38 -3.11
CA ALA A 35 -10.88 -4.06 -3.36
C ALA A 35 -10.79 -3.74 -4.86
N GLY A 36 -11.48 -4.53 -5.69
CA GLY A 36 -11.40 -4.43 -7.15
C GLY A 36 -10.27 -5.26 -7.76
N GLY A 37 -9.02 -5.06 -7.35
CA GLY A 37 -7.88 -5.82 -7.87
C GLY A 37 -6.54 -5.31 -7.36
N GLY A 38 -5.45 -5.95 -7.80
CA GLY A 38 -4.10 -5.56 -7.45
C GLY A 38 -3.05 -6.59 -7.86
N VAL A 39 -1.84 -6.38 -7.35
CA VAL A 39 -0.68 -7.23 -7.63
C VAL A 39 -0.27 -7.90 -6.34
N LEU A 40 -0.06 -9.22 -6.41
CA LEU A 40 0.46 -10.01 -5.30
C LEU A 40 1.83 -10.56 -5.70
N VAL A 41 2.82 -10.24 -4.89
CA VAL A 41 4.17 -10.79 -5.00
C VAL A 41 4.39 -11.78 -3.87
N SER A 42 5.19 -12.81 -4.12
CA SER A 42 5.43 -13.86 -3.12
C SER A 42 6.05 -13.32 -1.82
N GLN A 43 7.04 -12.43 -1.92
CA GLN A 43 7.76 -11.80 -0.79
C GLN A 43 8.45 -10.49 -1.23
N PRO A 44 8.86 -9.60 -0.30
CA PRO A 44 9.59 -8.38 -0.66
C PRO A 44 11.06 -8.60 -1.03
N GLU A 45 11.67 -9.70 -0.58
CA GLU A 45 13.05 -10.05 -0.93
C GLU A 45 13.19 -10.59 -2.36
N ASP A 46 14.37 -10.39 -2.96
CA ASP A 46 14.70 -10.91 -4.30
C ASP A 46 14.72 -12.45 -4.38
N GLN A 47 14.73 -13.15 -3.24
CA GLN A 47 14.68 -14.61 -3.16
C GLN A 47 13.72 -15.06 -2.05
N TYR A 48 12.88 -16.04 -2.34
CA TYR A 48 11.97 -16.60 -1.33
C TYR A 48 12.71 -17.45 -0.28
N SER A 49 12.17 -17.45 0.93
CA SER A 49 12.69 -18.24 2.05
C SER A 49 12.40 -19.74 1.89
N GLY A 50 13.33 -20.58 2.36
CA GLY A 50 13.11 -22.02 2.48
C GLY A 50 12.19 -22.38 3.67
N GLY A 51 11.49 -23.51 3.57
CA GLY A 51 10.57 -23.98 4.60
C GLY A 51 9.28 -23.16 4.68
N THR A 52 8.93 -22.44 3.61
CA THR A 52 7.69 -21.66 3.54
C THR A 52 6.51 -22.62 3.39
N ASP A 53 5.46 -22.44 4.17
CA ASP A 53 4.16 -23.09 3.97
C ASP A 53 3.11 -22.01 4.21
N CYS A 54 2.67 -21.39 3.12
CA CYS A 54 1.87 -20.18 3.20
C CYS A 54 0.60 -20.26 2.38
N GLN A 55 -0.54 -19.98 3.02
CA GLN A 55 -1.85 -19.99 2.40
C GLN A 55 -2.47 -18.60 2.46
N LEU A 56 -2.88 -18.06 1.33
CA LEU A 56 -3.58 -16.77 1.24
C LEU A 56 -4.91 -16.99 0.52
N THR A 57 -6.02 -16.56 1.14
CA THR A 57 -7.33 -16.60 0.48
C THR A 57 -7.73 -15.21 0.02
N LEU A 58 -7.89 -15.00 -1.27
CA LEU A 58 -8.53 -13.81 -1.82
C LEU A 58 -10.06 -13.93 -1.67
N SER A 59 -10.74 -12.83 -1.34
CA SER A 59 -12.19 -12.79 -1.17
C SER A 59 -12.81 -11.58 -1.87
N ALA A 60 -13.60 -11.83 -2.90
CA ALA A 60 -14.39 -10.83 -3.61
C ALA A 60 -15.69 -10.49 -2.88
N HIS A 61 -16.31 -9.38 -3.29
CA HIS A 61 -17.64 -9.01 -2.86
C HIS A 61 -18.67 -10.06 -3.32
N SER A 62 -19.81 -10.07 -2.62
CA SER A 62 -20.89 -11.00 -2.93
C SER A 62 -21.41 -10.77 -4.36
N GLY A 63 -21.51 -11.85 -5.13
CA GLY A 63 -21.96 -11.80 -6.53
C GLY A 63 -20.83 -11.66 -7.55
N ASN A 64 -19.61 -11.39 -7.08
CA ASN A 64 -18.43 -11.30 -7.91
C ASN A 64 -17.51 -12.51 -7.70
N TYR A 65 -16.58 -12.68 -8.63
CA TYR A 65 -15.65 -13.78 -8.74
C TYR A 65 -14.23 -13.25 -8.71
N ILE A 66 -13.26 -14.16 -8.59
CA ILE A 66 -11.84 -13.81 -8.57
C ILE A 66 -11.17 -14.54 -9.71
N HIS A 67 -10.35 -13.82 -10.47
CA HIS A 67 -9.34 -14.44 -11.32
C HIS A 67 -7.95 -13.97 -10.94
N VAL A 68 -6.96 -14.80 -11.29
CA VAL A 68 -5.54 -14.45 -11.14
C VAL A 68 -4.78 -14.78 -12.41
N THR A 69 -3.85 -13.90 -12.78
CA THR A 69 -2.91 -14.06 -13.89
C THR A 69 -1.50 -14.14 -13.33
N VAL A 70 -0.72 -15.14 -13.75
CA VAL A 70 0.69 -15.24 -13.34
C VAL A 70 1.57 -14.49 -14.35
N HIS A 71 2.28 -13.46 -13.90
CA HIS A 71 3.15 -12.65 -14.74
C HIS A 71 4.56 -13.22 -14.81
N THR A 72 5.22 -13.35 -13.66
CA THR A 72 6.58 -13.90 -13.59
C THR A 72 6.64 -15.01 -12.55
N MET A 73 7.47 -16.00 -12.83
CA MET A 73 7.69 -17.12 -11.93
C MET A 73 9.15 -17.59 -12.00
N SER A 74 9.72 -17.83 -10.83
CA SER A 74 11.04 -18.39 -10.62
C SER A 74 11.01 -19.18 -9.32
N ILE A 75 10.45 -20.40 -9.39
CA ILE A 75 10.27 -21.33 -8.27
C ILE A 75 11.04 -22.61 -8.57
N ASN A 76 11.70 -23.19 -7.57
CA ASN A 76 12.48 -24.41 -7.75
C ASN A 76 11.57 -25.65 -7.74
N CYS A 77 11.52 -26.39 -8.83
CA CYS A 77 10.68 -27.57 -8.94
C CYS A 77 11.10 -28.77 -8.07
N ASN A 78 12.19 -28.69 -7.30
CA ASN A 78 12.67 -29.76 -6.45
C ASN A 78 12.00 -29.75 -5.06
N GLY A 79 10.67 -29.68 -5.02
CA GLY A 79 9.88 -29.65 -3.79
C GLY A 79 9.20 -28.32 -3.48
N ASP A 80 9.51 -27.25 -4.23
CA ASP A 80 8.83 -25.96 -4.09
C ASP A 80 7.73 -25.83 -5.15
N SER A 81 6.58 -25.27 -4.78
CA SER A 81 5.47 -25.08 -5.71
C SER A 81 4.48 -24.03 -5.25
N LEU A 82 3.84 -23.38 -6.21
CA LEU A 82 2.62 -22.58 -6.02
C LEU A 82 1.43 -23.41 -6.49
N SER A 83 0.43 -23.58 -5.62
CA SER A 83 -0.82 -24.26 -5.93
C SER A 83 -1.99 -23.29 -5.79
N ILE A 84 -2.96 -23.37 -6.70
CA ILE A 84 -4.10 -22.45 -6.76
C ILE A 84 -5.38 -23.26 -6.61
N TYR A 85 -6.21 -22.93 -5.64
CA TYR A 85 -7.44 -23.64 -5.31
C TYR A 85 -8.65 -22.73 -5.48
N ARG A 86 -9.72 -23.31 -6.00
CA ARG A 86 -11.03 -22.67 -6.05
C ARG A 86 -11.60 -22.62 -4.63
N GLY A 87 -12.09 -21.48 -4.13
CA GLY A 87 -12.74 -21.41 -2.80
C GLY A 87 -11.81 -21.08 -1.62
N ARG A 88 -12.18 -21.51 -0.41
CA ARG A 88 -11.61 -21.05 0.89
C ARG A 88 -10.61 -22.02 1.55
N SER A 89 -10.37 -23.20 1.00
CA SER A 89 -9.51 -24.18 1.68
C SER A 89 -8.83 -25.17 0.73
N VAL A 90 -7.57 -25.44 0.98
CA VAL A 90 -6.79 -26.55 0.38
C VAL A 90 -7.35 -27.94 0.69
N ALA A 91 -8.10 -28.12 1.78
CA ALA A 91 -8.55 -29.43 2.27
C ALA A 91 -9.93 -29.87 1.74
N LEU A 92 -10.73 -28.93 1.24
CA LEU A 92 -12.14 -29.15 0.89
C LEU A 92 -12.49 -28.76 -0.54
N PHE A 93 -11.53 -28.25 -1.32
CA PHE A 93 -11.82 -27.68 -2.63
C PHE A 93 -10.86 -28.14 -3.73
N GLU A 94 -11.27 -27.87 -4.98
CA GLU A 94 -10.64 -28.31 -6.21
C GLU A 94 -9.40 -27.48 -6.55
N LEU A 95 -8.29 -28.18 -6.80
CA LEU A 95 -7.07 -27.59 -7.36
C LEU A 95 -7.33 -27.14 -8.80
N LEU A 96 -7.00 -25.90 -9.12
CA LEU A 96 -7.08 -25.33 -10.46
C LEU A 96 -5.80 -25.68 -11.23
N GLY A 97 -5.86 -26.72 -12.05
CA GLY A 97 -4.71 -27.20 -12.83
C GLY A 97 -3.76 -28.06 -12.00
N SER A 98 -2.45 -27.94 -12.25
CA SER A 98 -1.38 -28.63 -11.53
C SER A 98 -0.56 -27.65 -10.70
N PRO A 99 0.12 -28.09 -9.61
CA PRO A 99 1.09 -27.26 -8.90
C PRO A 99 2.14 -26.70 -9.87
N ILE A 100 2.47 -25.43 -9.68
CA ILE A 100 3.25 -24.63 -10.62
C ILE A 100 4.64 -24.38 -10.03
N CYS A 101 5.67 -24.60 -10.84
CA CYS A 101 7.07 -24.30 -10.51
C CYS A 101 7.87 -24.06 -11.79
N GLY A 102 9.12 -23.63 -11.66
CA GLY A 102 10.05 -23.38 -12.77
C GLY A 102 10.31 -21.90 -13.01
N THR A 103 11.04 -21.60 -14.09
CA THR A 103 11.32 -20.23 -14.53
C THR A 103 10.51 -19.92 -15.78
N SER A 104 9.62 -18.94 -15.73
CA SER A 104 8.90 -18.43 -16.90
C SER A 104 8.83 -16.91 -16.87
N GLN A 105 8.99 -16.31 -18.05
CA GLN A 105 8.72 -14.89 -18.34
C GLN A 105 7.37 -14.71 -19.07
N ILE A 106 6.58 -15.77 -19.21
CA ILE A 106 5.44 -15.78 -20.11
C ILE A 106 4.26 -16.43 -19.40
N ALA A 107 3.16 -15.68 -19.37
CA ALA A 107 1.80 -16.05 -19.02
C ALA A 107 1.40 -17.41 -19.62
N PHE A 108 1.78 -18.48 -18.96
CA PHE A 108 1.38 -19.83 -19.32
C PHE A 108 0.43 -20.34 -18.26
N THR A 109 -0.76 -19.76 -18.24
CA THR A 109 -1.79 -20.14 -17.29
C THR A 109 -3.08 -20.32 -18.07
N THR A 110 -3.21 -21.52 -18.62
CA THR A 110 -4.41 -22.06 -19.26
C THR A 110 -4.77 -21.44 -20.62
N GLU A 111 -5.55 -22.17 -21.43
CA GLU A 111 -6.10 -21.66 -22.69
C GLU A 111 -7.00 -20.42 -22.49
N GLU A 112 -7.37 -20.10 -21.25
CA GLU A 112 -8.26 -18.99 -20.87
C GLU A 112 -7.53 -17.74 -20.35
N GLY A 113 -6.19 -17.72 -20.35
CA GLY A 113 -5.41 -16.53 -19.97
C GLY A 113 -5.31 -16.24 -18.47
N GLY A 114 -5.73 -17.17 -17.61
CA GLY A 114 -5.60 -17.06 -16.15
C GLY A 114 -6.22 -18.23 -15.39
N TYR A 115 -6.32 -18.11 -14.06
CA TYR A 115 -7.05 -19.05 -13.22
C TYR A 115 -8.32 -18.39 -12.69
N PHE A 116 -9.48 -18.97 -13.02
CA PHE A 116 -10.79 -18.41 -12.68
C PHE A 116 -11.47 -19.21 -11.57
N SER A 117 -11.88 -18.52 -10.50
CA SER A 117 -12.75 -19.10 -9.48
C SER A 117 -14.21 -18.99 -9.90
N SER A 118 -14.96 -20.08 -9.76
CA SER A 118 -16.43 -20.06 -9.86
C SER A 118 -17.12 -19.67 -8.55
N THR A 119 -16.34 -19.26 -7.54
CA THR A 119 -16.82 -18.76 -6.25
C THR A 119 -16.26 -17.37 -6.00
N ASN A 120 -16.76 -16.65 -5.00
CA ASN A 120 -16.20 -15.36 -4.61
C ASN A 120 -14.88 -15.48 -3.83
N LYS A 121 -14.22 -16.64 -3.85
CA LYS A 121 -12.97 -16.90 -3.13
C LYS A 121 -11.99 -17.71 -3.97
N LEU A 122 -10.71 -17.45 -3.81
CA LEU A 122 -9.62 -18.18 -4.46
C LEU A 122 -8.46 -18.28 -3.47
N THR A 123 -7.91 -19.47 -3.28
CA THR A 123 -6.83 -19.71 -2.31
C THR A 123 -5.53 -20.02 -3.04
N LEU A 124 -4.47 -19.29 -2.69
CA LEU A 124 -3.10 -19.52 -3.13
C LEU A 124 -2.36 -20.25 -2.01
N HIS A 125 -1.59 -21.28 -2.36
CA HIS A 125 -0.78 -22.04 -1.41
C HIS A 125 0.63 -22.16 -1.97
N PHE A 126 1.57 -21.45 -1.35
CA PHE A 126 2.98 -21.50 -1.70
C PHE A 126 3.74 -22.33 -0.68
N VAL A 127 4.42 -23.38 -1.15
CA VAL A 127 5.23 -24.26 -0.32
C VAL A 127 6.66 -24.24 -0.85
N SER A 128 7.63 -24.12 0.05
CA SER A 128 9.05 -24.33 -0.23
C SER A 128 9.68 -25.28 0.78
N ASP A 129 10.60 -26.10 0.31
CA ASP A 129 11.39 -26.98 1.13
C ASP A 129 12.44 -26.19 1.93
N SER A 130 12.94 -26.78 3.03
CA SER A 130 13.99 -26.20 3.87
C SER A 130 15.41 -26.52 3.35
N SER A 131 15.55 -26.94 2.09
CA SER A 131 16.82 -27.41 1.57
C SER A 131 17.74 -26.25 1.17
N SER A 132 19.03 -26.53 1.03
CA SER A 132 20.00 -25.61 0.43
C SER A 132 19.86 -25.51 -1.09
N SER A 133 18.73 -25.96 -1.66
CA SER A 133 18.49 -25.88 -3.10
C SER A 133 18.45 -24.41 -3.54
N PRO A 134 18.88 -24.09 -4.78
CA PRO A 134 18.84 -22.72 -5.29
C PRO A 134 17.42 -22.16 -5.22
N LYS A 135 17.25 -21.00 -4.59
CA LYS A 135 15.98 -20.29 -4.49
C LYS A 135 15.92 -19.23 -5.58
N GLY A 136 14.74 -19.08 -6.18
CA GLY A 136 14.45 -18.09 -7.22
C GLY A 136 13.74 -16.87 -6.65
N SER A 137 13.27 -15.98 -7.52
CA SER A 137 12.56 -14.76 -7.12
C SER A 137 11.11 -14.98 -6.69
N GLY A 138 10.60 -16.21 -6.76
CA GLY A 138 9.24 -16.54 -6.37
C GLY A 138 8.27 -16.26 -7.49
N PHE A 139 7.21 -15.50 -7.23
CA PHE A 139 6.19 -15.19 -8.24
C PHE A 139 5.63 -13.78 -8.10
N ASN A 140 5.14 -13.26 -9.22
CA ASN A 140 4.33 -12.06 -9.30
C ASN A 140 3.04 -12.42 -10.05
N ILE A 141 1.90 -12.19 -9.40
CA ILE A 141 0.58 -12.41 -9.97
C ILE A 141 -0.24 -11.13 -9.89
N THR A 142 -1.14 -10.97 -10.84
CA THR A 142 -2.20 -9.97 -10.79
C THR A 142 -3.49 -10.68 -10.43
N TYR A 143 -4.32 -10.04 -9.62
CA TYR A 143 -5.62 -10.56 -9.23
C TYR A 143 -6.69 -9.48 -9.43
N ALA A 144 -7.85 -9.89 -9.92
CA ALA A 144 -8.98 -8.99 -10.09
C ALA A 144 -10.27 -9.65 -9.62
N GLU A 145 -11.12 -8.81 -9.07
CA GLU A 145 -12.53 -9.09 -8.89
C GLU A 145 -13.25 -8.83 -10.21
N TYR A 146 -14.06 -9.80 -10.65
CA TYR A 146 -14.84 -9.65 -11.87
C TYR A 146 -16.28 -10.14 -11.71
N ASN A 147 -17.16 -9.65 -12.58
CA ASN A 147 -18.48 -10.22 -12.79
C ASN A 147 -18.80 -10.35 -14.28
N THR A 148 -19.93 -10.97 -14.58
CA THR A 148 -20.44 -11.20 -15.95
C THR A 148 -21.79 -10.51 -16.19
N SER A 149 -22.18 -9.62 -15.28
CA SER A 149 -23.36 -8.78 -15.47
C SER A 149 -23.03 -7.63 -16.42
N PRO A 150 -24.01 -6.92 -17.00
CA PRO A 150 -23.73 -5.72 -17.78
C PRO A 150 -22.93 -4.72 -16.93
N CYS A 151 -21.74 -4.32 -17.41
CA CYS A 151 -20.84 -3.47 -16.65
C CYS A 151 -21.52 -2.16 -16.26
N SER A 152 -21.38 -1.79 -14.99
CA SER A 152 -21.82 -0.50 -14.48
C SER A 152 -20.92 0.62 -15.02
N SER A 153 -21.33 1.87 -14.79
CA SER A 153 -20.55 3.04 -15.23
C SER A 153 -19.19 3.20 -14.52
N ALA A 154 -18.93 2.44 -13.45
CA ALA A 154 -17.67 2.44 -12.72
C ALA A 154 -16.78 1.23 -13.06
N GLU A 155 -17.23 0.37 -14.00
CA GLU A 155 -16.52 -0.83 -14.42
C GLU A 155 -16.07 -0.72 -15.87
N PHE A 156 -15.04 -1.48 -16.20
CA PHE A 156 -14.50 -1.61 -17.54
C PHE A 156 -14.93 -2.94 -18.18
N PRO A 157 -15.50 -2.92 -19.40
CA PRO A 157 -15.86 -4.13 -20.14
C PRO A 157 -14.63 -4.74 -20.84
N CYS A 158 -14.15 -5.86 -20.31
CA CYS A 158 -13.11 -6.67 -20.95
C CYS A 158 -13.62 -7.30 -22.27
N SER A 159 -12.69 -7.63 -23.18
CA SER A 159 -13.03 -8.29 -24.46
C SER A 159 -13.62 -9.69 -24.29
N ASN A 160 -13.30 -10.35 -23.18
CA ASN A 160 -13.86 -11.63 -22.75
C ASN A 160 -15.23 -11.54 -22.05
N ALA A 161 -15.93 -10.41 -22.18
CA ALA A 161 -17.26 -10.15 -21.60
C ALA A 161 -17.33 -10.18 -20.06
N ARG A 162 -16.21 -9.95 -19.40
CA ARG A 162 -16.13 -9.71 -17.95
C ARG A 162 -16.10 -8.21 -17.66
N CYS A 163 -16.51 -7.86 -16.46
CA CYS A 163 -16.42 -6.50 -15.93
C CYS A 163 -15.44 -6.47 -14.76
N ILE A 164 -14.44 -5.60 -14.84
CA ILE A 164 -13.50 -5.30 -13.76
C ILE A 164 -13.65 -3.85 -13.32
N SER A 165 -13.03 -3.45 -12.21
CA SER A 165 -13.01 -2.03 -11.82
C SER A 165 -12.33 -1.18 -12.90
N ALA A 166 -12.92 -0.04 -13.26
CA ALA A 166 -12.32 0.88 -14.23
C ALA A 166 -10.98 1.49 -13.74
N ASP A 167 -10.70 1.43 -12.44
CA ASP A 167 -9.42 1.88 -11.87
C ASP A 167 -8.24 0.95 -12.23
N LEU A 168 -8.52 -0.23 -12.78
CA LEU A 168 -7.53 -1.25 -13.15
C LEU A 168 -7.11 -1.18 -14.64
N THR A 169 -7.58 -0.18 -15.38
CA THR A 169 -7.22 -0.02 -16.80
C THR A 169 -5.96 0.80 -16.96
N CYS A 170 -5.11 0.43 -17.92
CA CYS A 170 -3.88 1.15 -18.25
C CYS A 170 -2.91 1.28 -17.07
N ASP A 171 -2.75 0.21 -16.30
CA ASP A 171 -1.84 0.15 -15.14
C ASP A 171 -0.65 -0.81 -15.34
N MET A 172 -0.48 -1.31 -16.56
CA MET A 172 0.55 -2.27 -17.00
C MET A 172 0.36 -3.70 -16.51
N HIS A 173 -0.79 -4.04 -15.92
CA HIS A 173 -1.10 -5.39 -15.45
C HIS A 173 -2.39 -5.89 -16.10
N ASP A 174 -2.41 -7.18 -16.46
CA ASP A 174 -3.56 -7.79 -17.13
C ASP A 174 -4.59 -8.26 -16.09
N HIS A 175 -5.50 -7.36 -15.73
CA HIS A 175 -6.63 -7.62 -14.84
C HIS A 175 -7.83 -8.21 -15.58
N CYS A 176 -7.89 -8.12 -16.91
CA CYS A 176 -8.93 -8.82 -17.65
C CYS A 176 -8.63 -10.32 -17.86
N GLY A 177 -7.35 -10.71 -17.81
CA GLY A 177 -6.84 -12.02 -18.23
C GLY A 177 -6.81 -12.21 -19.76
N ASP A 178 -7.18 -11.18 -20.53
CA ASP A 178 -7.10 -11.13 -22.00
C ASP A 178 -6.30 -9.92 -22.51
N GLY A 179 -5.73 -9.14 -21.59
CA GLY A 179 -4.95 -7.92 -21.82
C GLY A 179 -5.76 -6.72 -22.33
N SER A 180 -7.08 -6.80 -22.44
CA SER A 180 -7.88 -5.75 -23.08
C SER A 180 -7.96 -4.45 -22.28
N ASP A 181 -7.79 -4.51 -20.96
CA ASP A 181 -7.65 -3.39 -20.04
C ASP A 181 -6.37 -2.57 -20.26
N GLU A 182 -5.38 -3.15 -20.93
CA GLU A 182 -4.12 -2.51 -21.27
C GLU A 182 -4.05 -2.07 -22.75
N THR A 183 -5.16 -2.19 -23.48
CA THR A 183 -5.25 -1.76 -24.89
C THR A 183 -5.91 -0.39 -25.03
N GLY A 184 -5.44 0.40 -26.01
CA GLY A 184 -6.05 1.70 -26.31
C GLY A 184 -5.72 2.81 -25.31
N CYS A 185 -4.74 2.59 -24.43
CA CYS A 185 -4.21 3.62 -23.54
C CYS A 185 -3.63 4.79 -24.37
N THR A 186 -4.25 5.97 -24.30
CA THR A 186 -3.70 7.16 -24.95
C THR A 186 -2.42 7.55 -24.23
N ASN A 187 -1.27 7.22 -24.81
CA ASN A 187 0.08 7.48 -24.29
C ASN A 187 0.17 8.86 -23.60
N GLY A 188 0.24 8.91 -22.27
CA GLY A 188 0.40 10.20 -21.59
C GLY A 188 0.08 10.35 -20.10
N SER A 189 -0.20 9.30 -19.34
CA SER A 189 -0.14 9.36 -17.86
C SER A 189 0.14 7.94 -17.40
N ASN A 190 1.27 7.59 -16.79
CA ASN A 190 1.58 7.93 -15.39
C ASN A 190 0.30 8.30 -14.61
N SER A 191 -0.70 7.42 -14.67
CA SER A 191 -1.99 7.48 -13.98
C SER A 191 -1.78 7.24 -12.49
N HIS A 192 -1.04 8.15 -11.86
CA HIS A 192 -0.91 8.18 -10.41
C HIS A 192 -1.35 9.51 -9.80
N LEU A 193 -1.63 10.53 -10.62
CA LEU A 193 -2.07 11.85 -10.17
C LEU A 193 -3.45 12.20 -10.75
N SER A 194 -4.51 11.83 -10.04
CA SER A 194 -5.82 12.48 -10.18
C SER A 194 -5.69 13.95 -9.73
N ALA A 195 -6.49 14.86 -10.31
CA ALA A 195 -6.53 16.27 -9.94
C ALA A 195 -6.67 16.49 -8.41
N GLY A 196 -7.38 15.59 -7.72
CA GLY A 196 -7.51 15.62 -6.26
C GLY A 196 -6.19 15.40 -5.50
N LYS A 197 -5.28 14.57 -6.04
CA LYS A 197 -3.97 14.30 -5.42
C LYS A 197 -3.02 15.48 -5.53
N ILE A 198 -3.06 16.21 -6.64
CA ILE A 198 -2.24 17.42 -6.86
C ILE A 198 -2.63 18.51 -5.86
N VAL A 199 -3.94 18.71 -5.63
CA VAL A 199 -4.43 19.70 -4.68
C VAL A 199 -3.98 19.36 -3.25
N GLY A 200 -4.03 18.09 -2.85
CA GLY A 200 -3.57 17.65 -1.52
C GLY A 200 -2.08 17.93 -1.26
N ILE A 201 -1.21 17.63 -2.24
CA ILE A 201 0.24 17.89 -2.12
C ILE A 201 0.52 19.40 -2.02
N ILE A 202 -0.12 20.21 -2.85
CA ILE A 202 0.06 21.67 -2.85
C ILE A 202 -0.37 22.27 -1.50
N VAL A 203 -1.54 21.87 -0.99
CA VAL A 203 -2.05 22.35 0.30
C VAL A 203 -1.13 21.93 1.44
N GLY A 204 -0.64 20.68 1.45
CA GLY A 204 0.31 20.19 2.45
C GLY A 204 1.63 20.97 2.47
N VAL A 205 2.22 21.23 1.31
CA VAL A 205 3.46 22.02 1.19
C VAL A 205 3.24 23.45 1.68
N ILE A 206 2.12 24.08 1.33
CA ILE A 206 1.79 25.45 1.77
C ILE A 206 1.69 25.51 3.30
N ILE A 207 1.02 24.54 3.94
CA ILE A 207 0.87 24.49 5.40
C ILE A 207 2.24 24.37 6.08
N VAL A 208 3.12 23.51 5.58
CA VAL A 208 4.48 23.32 6.11
C VAL A 208 5.29 24.62 6.01
N VAL A 209 5.26 25.29 4.85
CA VAL A 209 5.97 26.56 4.64
C VAL A 209 5.47 27.65 5.61
N ILE A 210 4.15 27.76 5.79
CA ILE A 210 3.55 28.73 6.74
C ILE A 210 4.00 28.43 8.18
N PHE A 211 3.99 27.15 8.56
CA PHE A 211 4.43 26.75 9.90
C PHE A 211 5.91 27.08 10.15
N PHE A 212 6.79 26.79 9.20
CA PHE A 212 8.21 27.16 9.31
C PHE A 212 8.43 28.68 9.35
N ALA A 213 7.73 29.45 8.52
CA ALA A 213 7.85 30.91 8.49
C ALA A 213 7.38 31.54 9.82
N THR A 214 6.26 31.07 10.38
CA THR A 214 5.75 31.55 11.67
C THR A 214 6.65 31.18 12.83
N ALA A 215 7.23 29.98 12.85
CA ALA A 215 8.22 29.56 13.85
C ALA A 215 9.50 30.41 13.79
N LEU A 216 10.01 30.70 12.59
CA LEU A 216 11.17 31.58 12.40
C LEU A 216 10.89 33.03 12.85
N ALA A 217 9.71 33.56 12.51
CA ALA A 217 9.27 34.88 12.97
C ALA A 217 9.13 34.95 14.49
N TYR A 218 8.57 33.91 15.11
CA TYR A 218 8.48 33.81 16.57
C TYR A 218 9.85 33.79 17.24
N PHE A 219 10.77 32.96 16.73
CA PHE A 219 12.11 32.81 17.30
C PHE A 219 12.96 34.09 17.17
N THR A 220 12.86 34.78 16.03
CA THR A 220 13.54 36.07 15.82
C THR A 220 12.93 37.19 16.66
N CYS A 221 11.61 37.19 16.88
CA CYS A 221 10.93 38.16 17.74
C CYS A 221 11.25 37.92 19.23
N PHE A 222 11.30 36.67 19.67
CA PHE A 222 11.68 36.30 21.04
C PHE A 222 13.12 36.73 21.35
N ARG A 223 14.06 36.53 20.42
CA ARG A 223 15.44 37.03 20.57
C ARG A 223 15.51 38.55 20.72
N ARG A 224 14.66 39.28 19.98
CA ARG A 224 14.59 40.75 20.08
C ARG A 224 14.00 41.24 21.41
N HIS A 225 13.18 40.44 22.08
CA HIS A 225 12.65 40.76 23.41
C HIS A 225 13.74 40.68 24.49
N ASP A 226 14.62 39.68 24.44
CA ASP A 226 15.74 39.55 25.40
C ASP A 226 16.73 40.72 25.29
N ASP A 227 17.03 41.19 24.07
CA ASP A 227 17.90 42.37 23.87
C ASP A 227 17.30 43.66 24.47
N SER A 228 15.97 43.75 24.60
CA SER A 228 15.29 44.92 25.17
C SER A 228 15.37 45.02 26.69
N GLN A 229 15.67 43.91 27.40
CA GLN A 229 15.81 43.91 28.86
C GLN A 229 17.25 44.22 29.34
N SER A 230 18.27 44.08 28.49
CA SER A 230 19.67 44.38 28.84
C SER A 230 19.98 45.89 28.92
N SER A 231 19.12 46.76 28.36
CA SER A 231 19.33 48.23 28.31
C SER A 231 18.65 49.02 29.45
N LYS A 232 18.21 48.37 30.54
CA LYS A 232 17.63 49.05 31.71
C LYS A 232 18.33 48.67 33.02
N SER A 233 19.59 49.08 33.17
CA SER A 233 20.22 49.18 34.50
C SER A 233 19.89 50.55 35.12
N PRO A 234 19.18 50.62 36.26
CA PRO A 234 19.01 51.87 36.98
C PRO A 234 20.28 52.23 37.77
N ALA A 235 20.69 53.49 37.69
CA ALA A 235 21.77 54.07 38.47
C ALA A 235 21.46 53.97 39.99
N VAL A 236 22.40 53.43 40.77
CA VAL A 236 22.32 53.39 42.23
C VAL A 236 22.69 54.77 42.79
N VAL A 237 21.69 55.50 43.24
CA VAL A 237 21.83 56.74 44.01
C VAL A 237 21.97 56.39 45.49
N TYR A 238 23.15 56.62 46.08
CA TYR A 238 23.34 56.55 47.53
C TYR A 238 22.93 57.89 48.15
N SER A 239 21.83 57.90 48.93
CA SER A 239 21.43 59.07 49.72
C SER A 239 22.13 59.08 51.08
N THR A 240 22.81 60.17 51.39
CA THR A 240 23.39 60.48 52.70
C THR A 240 22.29 60.75 53.74
N ARG A 241 22.35 60.10 54.91
CA ARG A 241 21.55 60.51 56.08
C ARG A 241 22.49 60.88 57.23
N GLN A 242 22.53 62.17 57.51
CA GLN A 242 23.12 62.77 58.70
C GLN A 242 22.39 62.28 59.96
N TYR A 243 23.14 61.94 61.01
CA TYR A 243 22.68 62.06 62.39
C TYR A 243 23.70 62.87 63.18
N ARG A 244 23.18 63.89 63.87
CA ARG A 244 23.90 64.93 64.59
C ARG A 244 23.78 64.69 66.10
N GLY A 245 24.92 64.66 66.78
CA GLY A 245 25.11 65.16 68.15
C GLY A 245 25.21 64.12 69.27
N GLN A 246 26.30 64.14 70.06
CA GLN A 246 26.33 64.83 71.37
C GLN A 246 27.77 64.93 71.93
N ARG A 247 28.08 66.08 72.53
CA ARG A 247 29.26 66.37 73.37
C ARG A 247 29.11 65.70 74.73
N VAL A 248 30.21 65.20 75.31
CA VAL A 248 30.84 65.69 76.55
C VAL A 248 32.35 65.51 76.40
#